data_AF-A0A7V2S5F9-F1
#
_entry.id   AF-A0A7V2S5F9-F1
#
_cell.length_a   1.000
_cell.length_b   1.000
_cell.length_c   1.000
_cell.angle_alpha   90.00
_cell.angle_beta   90.00
_cell.angle_gamma   90.00
#
_symmetry.space_group_name_H-M   'P 1'
#
loop_
_entity.id
_entity.type
_entity.pdbx_description
1 polymer ?
#
loop_
_entity_poly.entity_id
_entity_poly.type
_entity_poly.pdbx_seq_one_letter_code
_entity_poly.pdbx_strand_id
1 'polypeptide(L)'
;MNKVNLAVIGCLLSSATYATEINKYTDEFQQVEKECSLLASDFSKSDNSRDEFDLKNCLNWSLQVTIAENPRDKEDVVLAAMKLSEPRTTEIVRIAIAAGLEPAKVVAAATQIYPMLSADISKAAIQAGADPALVTEATAAGKAKK
;
A
#
# COMPACT_ATOMS: atom_id res chain seq x y z
N MET A 1 -54.81 -9.48 -20.43
CA MET A 1 -54.17 -9.68 -19.11
C MET A 1 -53.42 -11.00 -19.13
N ASN A 2 -52.10 -10.99 -19.07
CA ASN A 2 -51.29 -12.11 -18.58
C ASN A 2 -49.88 -11.61 -18.20
N LYS A 3 -49.33 -12.27 -17.19
CA LYS A 3 -48.40 -11.79 -16.16
C LYS A 3 -46.99 -11.47 -16.70
N VAL A 4 -46.45 -10.31 -16.32
CA VAL A 4 -45.02 -10.00 -16.42
C VAL A 4 -44.32 -10.62 -15.21
N ASN A 5 -43.48 -11.62 -15.44
CA ASN A 5 -42.57 -12.13 -14.42
C ASN A 5 -41.39 -11.16 -14.29
N LEU A 6 -41.41 -10.35 -13.24
CA LEU A 6 -40.28 -9.51 -12.84
C LEU A 6 -39.24 -10.43 -12.17
N ALA A 7 -38.22 -10.84 -12.92
CA ALA A 7 -37.07 -11.53 -12.35
C ALA A 7 -36.23 -10.52 -11.55
N VAL A 8 -36.21 -10.68 -10.23
CA VAL A 8 -35.31 -10.00 -9.31
C VAL A 8 -33.89 -10.48 -9.63
N ILE A 9 -33.15 -9.68 -10.41
CA ILE A 9 -31.70 -9.85 -10.58
C ILE A 9 -31.06 -9.28 -9.31
N GLY A 10 -30.83 -10.18 -8.36
CA GLY A 10 -30.18 -9.88 -7.08
C GLY A 10 -28.75 -9.38 -7.27
N CYS A 11 -28.41 -8.34 -6.52
CA CYS A 11 -27.08 -7.77 -6.34
C CYS A 11 -25.99 -8.83 -6.13
N LEU A 12 -25.17 -9.07 -7.15
CA LEU A 12 -23.88 -9.76 -7.04
C LEU A 12 -22.81 -9.05 -7.88
N LEU A 13 -22.74 -7.72 -7.80
CA LEU A 13 -21.77 -6.90 -8.55
C LEU A 13 -21.12 -5.84 -7.64
N SER A 14 -20.51 -6.24 -6.52
CA SER A 14 -19.86 -5.26 -5.64
C SER A 14 -18.48 -5.65 -5.12
N SER A 15 -17.98 -6.84 -5.47
CA SER A 15 -16.65 -7.29 -5.01
C SER A 15 -15.63 -7.47 -6.14
N ALA A 16 -16.06 -7.41 -7.41
CA ALA A 16 -15.13 -7.52 -8.54
C ALA A 16 -14.27 -6.25 -8.70
N THR A 17 -14.82 -5.07 -8.44
CA THR A 17 -14.12 -3.78 -8.62
C THR A 17 -12.91 -3.62 -7.69
N TYR A 18 -13.03 -4.05 -6.42
CA TYR A 18 -11.96 -3.91 -5.43
C TYR A 18 -10.70 -4.72 -5.76
N ALA A 19 -10.86 -5.95 -6.22
CA ALA A 19 -9.71 -6.77 -6.61
C ALA A 19 -9.05 -6.24 -7.90
N THR A 20 -9.83 -5.65 -8.81
CA THR A 20 -9.33 -5.10 -10.08
C THR A 20 -8.44 -3.87 -9.87
N GLU A 21 -8.82 -2.95 -8.99
CA GLU A 21 -8.01 -1.74 -8.73
C GLU A 21 -6.70 -2.07 -8.01
N ILE A 22 -6.71 -2.96 -7.01
CA ILE A 22 -5.47 -3.39 -6.34
C ILE A 22 -4.50 -4.06 -7.34
N ASN A 23 -5.01 -4.88 -8.25
CA ASN A 23 -4.17 -5.52 -9.27
C ASN A 23 -3.55 -4.48 -10.22
N LYS A 24 -4.35 -3.50 -10.68
CA LYS A 24 -3.85 -2.39 -11.51
C LYS A 24 -2.73 -1.62 -10.81
N TYR A 25 -2.93 -1.21 -9.56
CA TYR A 25 -1.88 -0.50 -8.81
C TYR A 25 -0.65 -1.38 -8.53
N THR A 26 -0.84 -2.69 -8.38
CA THR A 26 0.28 -3.63 -8.20
C THR A 26 1.12 -3.67 -9.48
N ASP A 27 0.50 -3.76 -10.65
CA ASP A 27 1.20 -3.74 -11.94
C ASP A 27 1.91 -2.40 -12.18
N GLU A 28 1.28 -1.28 -11.82
CA GLU A 28 1.89 0.06 -11.87
C GLU A 28 3.15 0.13 -10.98
N PHE A 29 3.07 -0.32 -9.72
CA PHE A 29 4.23 -0.31 -8.82
C PHE A 29 5.33 -1.26 -9.28
N GLN A 30 5.00 -2.40 -9.90
CA GLN A 30 6.00 -3.29 -10.50
C GLN A 30 6.76 -2.61 -11.64
N GLN A 31 6.06 -1.83 -12.45
CA GLN A 31 6.68 -1.08 -13.53
C GLN A 31 7.59 0.02 -12.98
N VAL A 32 7.12 0.80 -12.00
CA VAL A 32 7.94 1.80 -11.30
C VAL A 32 9.18 1.17 -10.68
N GLU A 33 9.07 0.01 -10.04
CA GLU A 33 10.21 -0.67 -9.43
C GLU A 33 11.29 -1.02 -10.45
N LYS A 34 10.88 -1.50 -11.64
CA LYS A 34 11.81 -1.75 -12.76
C LYS A 34 12.47 -0.46 -13.24
N GLU A 35 11.71 0.61 -13.43
CA GLU A 35 12.22 1.89 -13.92
C GLU A 35 13.21 2.53 -12.93
N CYS A 36 12.84 2.63 -11.65
CA CYS A 36 13.74 3.14 -10.61
C CYS A 36 15.01 2.29 -10.50
N SER A 37 14.91 0.96 -10.62
CA SER A 37 16.07 0.07 -10.54
C SER A 37 17.01 0.22 -11.73
N LEU A 38 16.47 0.39 -12.94
CA LEU A 38 17.26 0.64 -14.14
C LEU A 38 18.02 1.96 -14.01
N LEU A 39 17.34 3.03 -13.60
CA LEU A 39 17.95 4.33 -13.36
C LEU A 39 19.08 4.23 -12.32
N ALA A 40 18.83 3.60 -11.17
CA ALA A 40 19.87 3.40 -10.15
C ALA A 40 21.10 2.68 -10.70
N SER A 41 20.91 1.66 -11.54
CA SER A 41 21.99 0.88 -12.13
C SER A 41 22.82 1.64 -13.18
N ASP A 42 22.21 2.63 -13.84
CA ASP A 42 22.89 3.45 -14.84
C ASP A 42 23.67 4.60 -14.18
N PHE A 43 23.13 5.17 -13.09
CA PHE A 43 23.84 6.17 -12.28
C PHE A 43 25.04 5.58 -11.54
N SER A 44 24.97 4.33 -11.08
CA SER A 44 26.11 3.67 -10.41
C SER A 44 27.32 3.42 -11.33
N LYS A 45 27.14 3.55 -12.66
CA LYS A 45 28.21 3.37 -13.66
C LYS A 45 28.83 4.69 -14.13
N SER A 46 28.36 5.83 -13.62
CA SER A 46 28.81 7.17 -14.00
C SER A 46 29.89 7.69 -13.05
N ASP A 47 31.13 7.84 -13.54
CA ASP A 47 32.31 8.32 -12.79
C ASP A 47 32.20 9.79 -12.31
N ASN A 48 31.14 10.52 -12.65
CA ASN A 48 31.00 11.96 -12.39
C ASN A 48 29.69 12.37 -11.68
N SER A 49 28.94 11.43 -11.08
CA SER A 49 27.66 11.80 -10.46
C SER A 49 27.86 12.47 -9.10
N ARG A 50 27.74 13.80 -9.07
CA ARG A 50 27.53 14.58 -7.83
C ARG A 50 26.14 14.36 -7.21
N ASP A 51 25.23 13.75 -7.98
CA ASP A 51 23.88 13.40 -7.56
C ASP A 51 23.72 11.87 -7.69
N GLU A 52 23.91 11.16 -6.59
CA GLU A 52 23.66 9.72 -6.52
C GLU A 52 22.15 9.49 -6.58
N PHE A 53 21.68 8.75 -7.59
CA PHE A 53 20.28 8.36 -7.68
C PHE A 53 19.97 7.33 -6.59
N ASP A 54 19.02 7.63 -5.70
CA ASP A 54 18.62 6.76 -4.61
C ASP A 54 17.31 6.01 -4.96
N LEU A 55 17.44 4.68 -5.12
CA LEU A 55 16.31 3.78 -5.43
C LEU A 55 15.18 3.90 -4.40
N LYS A 56 15.51 3.96 -3.10
CA LYS A 56 14.51 4.05 -2.04
C LYS A 56 13.72 5.35 -2.16
N ASN A 57 14.39 6.47 -2.42
CA ASN A 57 13.75 7.77 -2.59
C ASN A 57 12.86 7.79 -3.84
N CYS A 58 13.29 7.20 -4.96
CA CYS A 58 12.45 7.06 -6.17
C CYS A 58 11.13 6.34 -5.87
N LEU A 59 11.22 5.18 -5.21
CA LEU A 59 10.04 4.39 -4.89
C LEU A 59 9.14 5.03 -3.82
N ASN A 60 9.74 5.75 -2.87
CA ASN A 60 8.99 6.50 -1.85
C ASN A 60 8.24 7.68 -2.47
N TRP A 61 8.91 8.43 -3.37
CA TRP A 61 8.31 9.53 -4.10
C TRP A 61 7.15 9.05 -4.98
N SER A 62 7.34 7.96 -5.73
CA SER A 62 6.26 7.39 -6.54
C SER A 62 5.04 7.02 -5.70
N LEU A 63 5.23 6.32 -4.56
CA LEU A 63 4.12 6.00 -3.66
C LEU A 63 3.40 7.26 -3.15
N GLN A 64 4.14 8.29 -2.75
CA GLN A 64 3.55 9.56 -2.29
C GLN A 64 2.71 10.24 -3.38
N VAL A 65 3.24 10.28 -4.62
CA VAL A 65 2.54 10.84 -5.77
C VAL A 65 1.27 10.05 -6.06
N THR A 66 1.34 8.71 -6.14
CA THR A 66 0.18 7.88 -6.43
C THR A 66 -0.92 8.05 -5.37
N ILE A 67 -0.57 8.14 -4.08
CA ILE A 67 -1.54 8.42 -3.00
C ILE A 67 -2.18 9.80 -3.14
N ALA A 68 -1.40 10.81 -3.55
CA ALA A 68 -1.88 12.18 -3.73
C ALA A 68 -2.81 12.32 -4.94
N GLU A 69 -2.51 11.62 -6.04
CA GLU A 69 -3.28 11.64 -7.28
C GLU A 69 -4.55 10.78 -7.22
N ASN A 70 -4.57 9.78 -6.33
CA ASN A 70 -5.70 8.86 -6.16
C ASN A 70 -6.31 8.96 -4.74
N PRO A 71 -6.86 10.12 -4.35
CA PRO A 71 -7.32 10.34 -2.97
C PRO A 71 -8.54 9.48 -2.57
N ARG A 72 -9.25 8.91 -3.55
CA ARG A 72 -10.38 7.98 -3.30
C ARG A 72 -9.91 6.55 -3.06
N ASP A 73 -8.75 6.20 -3.59
CA ASP A 73 -8.26 4.82 -3.66
C ASP A 73 -6.98 4.64 -2.85
N LYS A 74 -6.72 5.56 -1.89
CA LYS A 74 -5.50 5.57 -1.06
C LYS A 74 -5.25 4.23 -0.37
N GLU A 75 -6.30 3.57 0.12
CA GLU A 75 -6.19 2.27 0.78
C GLU A 75 -5.71 1.19 -0.21
N ASP A 76 -6.28 1.17 -1.42
CA ASP A 76 -5.91 0.19 -2.46
C ASP A 76 -4.48 0.40 -2.98
N VAL A 77 -4.07 1.67 -3.16
CA VAL A 77 -2.70 2.04 -3.52
C VAL A 77 -1.71 1.52 -2.48
N VAL A 78 -1.98 1.75 -1.19
CA VAL A 78 -1.11 1.31 -0.09
C VAL A 78 -1.06 -0.20 0.01
N LEU A 79 -2.19 -0.89 -0.14
CA LEU A 79 -2.25 -2.35 -0.14
C LEU A 79 -1.47 -2.96 -1.31
N ALA A 80 -1.60 -2.39 -2.51
CA ALA A 80 -0.84 -2.81 -3.69
C ALA A 80 0.67 -2.66 -3.46
N ALA A 81 1.11 -1.50 -2.95
CA ALA A 81 2.52 -1.26 -2.63
C ALA A 81 3.05 -2.26 -1.59
N MET A 82 2.29 -2.55 -0.53
CA MET A 82 2.68 -3.52 0.49
C MET A 82 2.83 -4.93 -0.08
N LYS A 83 1.86 -5.38 -0.89
CA LYS A 83 1.88 -6.72 -1.52
C LYS A 83 3.07 -6.93 -2.44
N LEU A 84 3.58 -5.86 -3.05
CA LEU A 84 4.72 -5.93 -3.95
C LEU A 84 6.05 -6.14 -3.20
N SER A 85 6.21 -5.56 -2.01
CA SER A 85 7.51 -5.52 -1.35
C SER A 85 7.41 -5.66 0.18
N GLU A 86 7.54 -6.90 0.65
CA GLU A 86 7.65 -7.22 2.08
C GLU A 86 8.71 -6.36 2.80
N PRO A 87 9.96 -6.24 2.28
CA PRO A 87 11.02 -5.47 2.97
C PRO A 87 10.71 -3.98 3.13
N ARG A 88 9.84 -3.42 2.29
CA ARG A 88 9.46 -2.00 2.32
C ARG A 88 8.22 -1.71 3.16
N THR A 89 7.55 -2.74 3.69
CA THR A 89 6.29 -2.60 4.44
C THR A 89 6.34 -1.50 5.51
N THR A 90 7.41 -1.45 6.31
CA THR A 90 7.55 -0.45 7.37
C THR A 90 7.60 0.98 6.85
N GLU A 91 8.25 1.20 5.71
CA GLU A 91 8.33 2.52 5.07
C GLU A 91 6.99 2.91 4.45
N ILE A 92 6.32 1.95 3.80
CA ILE A 92 4.99 2.15 3.22
C ILE A 92 3.97 2.54 4.31
N VAL A 93 4.04 1.90 5.48
CA VAL A 93 3.22 2.28 6.66
C VAL A 93 3.46 3.73 7.06
N ARG A 94 4.72 4.18 7.16
CA ARG A 94 5.03 5.58 7.51
C ARG A 94 4.48 6.56 6.48
N ILE A 95 4.68 6.27 5.20
CA ILE A 95 4.21 7.13 4.10
C ILE A 95 2.69 7.23 4.10
N ALA A 96 2.00 6.10 4.28
CA ALA A 96 0.54 6.06 4.34
C ALA A 96 -0.01 6.93 5.48
N ILE A 97 0.55 6.79 6.69
CA ILE A 97 0.14 7.58 7.86
C ILE A 97 0.42 9.07 7.62
N ALA A 98 1.61 9.41 7.11
CA ALA A 98 1.97 10.79 6.79
C ALA A 98 1.06 11.41 5.70
N ALA A 99 0.54 10.59 4.79
CA ALA A 99 -0.43 10.99 3.76
C ALA A 99 -1.88 11.08 4.26
N GLY A 100 -2.09 10.92 5.58
CA GLY A 100 -3.36 11.10 6.27
C GLY A 100 -4.24 9.86 6.31
N LEU A 101 -3.72 8.66 6.03
CA LEU A 101 -4.48 7.43 6.25
C LEU A 101 -4.57 7.14 7.75
N GLU A 102 -5.70 6.57 8.16
CA GLU A 102 -5.94 6.19 9.55
C GLU A 102 -4.94 5.10 10.00
N PRO A 103 -4.10 5.37 11.03
CA PRO A 103 -3.05 4.44 11.42
C PRO A 103 -3.56 3.04 11.78
N ALA A 104 -4.72 2.94 12.44
CA ALA A 104 -5.31 1.67 12.82
C ALA A 104 -5.60 0.77 11.60
N LYS A 105 -6.13 1.35 10.52
CA LYS A 105 -6.40 0.61 9.27
C LYS A 105 -5.11 0.14 8.61
N VAL A 106 -4.13 1.04 8.49
CA VAL A 106 -2.83 0.74 7.86
C VAL A 106 -2.09 -0.35 8.62
N VAL A 107 -2.03 -0.26 9.96
CA VAL A 107 -1.38 -1.26 10.81
C VAL A 107 -2.08 -2.60 10.76
N ALA A 108 -3.42 -2.63 10.83
CA ALA A 108 -4.17 -3.88 10.77
C ALA A 108 -3.98 -4.59 9.42
N ALA A 109 -4.04 -3.83 8.32
CA ALA A 109 -3.80 -4.35 6.98
C ALA A 109 -2.37 -4.87 6.81
N ALA A 110 -1.36 -4.07 7.16
CA ALA A 110 0.04 -4.47 7.06
C ALA A 110 0.34 -5.71 7.92
N THR A 111 -0.22 -5.79 9.13
CA THR A 111 -0.06 -6.93 10.03
C THR A 111 -0.78 -8.17 9.52
N GLN A 112 -1.93 -8.01 8.87
CA GLN A 112 -2.63 -9.12 8.23
C GLN A 112 -1.81 -9.71 7.08
N ILE A 113 -1.20 -8.85 6.24
CA ILE A 113 -0.35 -9.29 5.12
C ILE A 113 0.95 -9.92 5.64
N TYR A 114 1.63 -9.26 6.59
CA TYR A 114 2.92 -9.67 7.13
C TYR A 114 2.93 -9.76 8.66
N PRO A 115 2.30 -10.80 9.26
CA PRO A 115 2.21 -10.93 10.72
C PRO A 115 3.58 -11.03 11.41
N MET A 116 4.56 -11.61 10.72
CA MET A 116 5.94 -11.73 11.19
C MET A 116 6.65 -10.39 11.36
N LEU A 117 6.21 -9.35 10.64
CA LEU A 117 6.74 -7.98 10.75
C LEU A 117 5.94 -7.11 11.73
N SER A 118 4.99 -7.68 12.48
CA SER A 118 4.05 -6.91 13.33
C SER A 118 4.73 -5.96 14.32
N ALA A 119 5.87 -6.35 14.90
CA ALA A 119 6.63 -5.48 15.80
C ALA A 119 7.23 -4.26 15.07
N ASP A 120 7.79 -4.48 13.88
CA ASP A 120 8.40 -3.42 13.08
C ASP A 120 7.34 -2.49 12.47
N ILE A 121 6.20 -3.04 12.04
CA ILE A 121 5.03 -2.29 11.59
C ILE A 121 4.52 -1.37 12.71
N SER A 122 4.35 -1.92 13.92
CA SER A 122 3.89 -1.15 15.08
C SER A 122 4.84 -0.01 15.39
N LYS A 123 6.15 -0.30 15.43
CA LYS A 123 7.20 0.70 15.65
C LYS A 123 7.18 1.79 14.58
N ALA A 124 7.05 1.41 13.31
CA ALA A 124 7.00 2.35 12.20
C ALA A 124 5.76 3.27 12.29
N ALA A 125 4.60 2.73 12.65
CA ALA A 125 3.38 3.52 12.84
C ALA A 125 3.51 4.52 14.00
N ILE A 126 4.03 4.10 15.15
CA ILE A 126 4.27 4.98 16.30
C ILE A 126 5.27 6.08 15.93
N GLN A 127 6.33 5.74 15.20
CA GLN A 127 7.30 6.74 14.68
C GLN A 127 6.67 7.74 13.70
N ALA A 128 5.60 7.35 13.01
CA ALA A 128 4.81 8.23 12.14
C ALA A 128 3.74 9.04 12.89
N GLY A 129 3.70 8.95 14.23
CA GLY A 129 2.79 9.73 15.07
C GLY A 129 1.49 9.01 15.45
N ALA A 130 1.38 7.70 15.21
CA ALA A 130 0.21 6.92 15.63
C ALA A 130 0.17 6.73 17.16
N ASP A 131 -1.03 6.71 17.73
CA ASP A 131 -1.25 6.39 19.14
C ASP A 131 -0.84 4.92 19.43
N PRO A 132 0.10 4.66 20.36
CA PRO A 132 0.52 3.30 20.71
C PRO A 132 -0.62 2.35 21.12
N ALA A 133 -1.66 2.85 21.81
CA ALA A 133 -2.80 2.04 22.22
C ALA A 133 -3.59 1.54 20.99
N LEU A 134 -3.90 2.45 20.05
CA LEU A 134 -4.58 2.11 18.81
C LEU A 134 -3.76 1.19 17.92
N VAL A 135 -2.43 1.38 17.87
CA VAL A 135 -1.51 0.50 17.14
C VAL A 135 -1.54 -0.92 17.73
N THR A 136 -1.61 -1.05 19.05
CA THR A 136 -1.67 -2.35 19.73
C THR A 136 -2.94 -3.11 19.37
N GLU A 137 -4.09 -2.44 19.43
CA GLU A 137 -5.39 -3.01 19.04
C GLU A 137 -5.43 -3.40 17.56
N ALA A 138 -4.96 -2.51 16.68
CA ALA A 138 -4.89 -2.76 15.24
C ALA A 138 -3.98 -3.95 14.90
N THR A 139 -2.86 -4.09 15.61
CA THR A 139 -1.94 -5.22 15.44
C THR A 139 -2.61 -6.53 15.84
N ALA A 140 -3.32 -6.57 16.96
CA ALA A 140 -4.09 -7.74 17.37
C ALA A 140 -5.18 -8.09 16.35
N ALA A 141 -5.91 -7.08 15.85
CA ALA A 141 -6.93 -7.25 14.83
C ALA A 141 -6.37 -7.80 13.51
N GLY A 142 -5.19 -7.33 13.08
CA GLY A 142 -4.52 -7.84 11.89
C GLY A 142 -4.11 -9.31 12.03
N LYS A 143 -3.58 -9.72 13.19
CA LYS A 143 -3.19 -11.11 13.46
C LYS A 143 -4.38 -12.07 13.46
N ALA A 144 -5.54 -11.62 13.93
CA ALA A 144 -6.75 -12.44 14.02
C ALA A 144 -7.42 -12.75 12.67
N LYS A 145 -7.06 -12.02 11.59
CA LYS A 145 -7.63 -12.18 10.25
C LYS A 145 -6.87 -13.16 9.34
N LYS A 146 -5.87 -13.87 9.87
CA LYS A 146 -5.10 -14.91 9.16
C LYS A 146 -5.60 -16.29 9.54
#